data_AF-A0A6N3G027-F1
#
_entry.id   AF-A0A6N3G027-F1
#
_cell.length_a   1.000
_cell.length_b   1.000
_cell.length_c   1.000
_cell.angle_alpha   90.00
_cell.angle_beta   90.00
_cell.angle_gamma   90.00
#
_symmetry.space_group_name_H-M   'P 1'
#
loop_
_entity.id
_entity.type
_entity.pdbx_description
1 polymer ?
#
loop_
_entity_poly.entity_id
_entity_poly.type
_entity_poly.pdbx_seq_one_letter_code
_entity_poly.pdbx_strand_id
1 'polypeptide(L)' 'MASPKETGGPIVKTGPNAGKVRTRRKDGPWRKKRSDAGVPRKTE' A
#
# COMPACT_ATOMS: atom_id res chain seq x y z
N MET A 1 -15.84 4.56 8.43
CA MET A 1 -14.56 4.28 7.73
C MET A 1 -13.61 5.40 8.08
N ALA A 2 -12.46 5.11 8.69
CA ALA A 2 -11.49 6.15 9.01
C ALA A 2 -10.99 6.80 7.70
N SER A 3 -10.99 8.12 7.65
CA SER A 3 -10.51 8.87 6.50
C SER A 3 -9.00 8.66 6.36
N PRO A 4 -8.42 8.58 5.14
CA PRO A 4 -6.97 8.53 4.93
C PRO A 4 -6.20 9.65 5.63
N LYS A 5 -6.90 10.74 5.98
CA LYS A 5 -6.38 11.89 6.74
C LYS A 5 -6.16 11.56 8.24
N GLU A 6 -6.99 10.68 8.81
CA GLU A 6 -6.92 10.24 10.21
C GLU A 6 -5.91 9.11 10.40
N THR A 7 -5.81 8.22 9.41
CA THR A 7 -4.92 7.06 9.45
C THR A 7 -3.49 7.39 9.01
N GLY A 8 -3.21 8.65 8.66
CA GLY A 8 -1.91 9.08 8.16
C GLY A 8 -1.54 8.49 6.79
N GLY A 9 -2.51 8.00 6.03
CA GLY A 9 -2.32 7.43 4.69
C GLY A 9 -3.37 6.38 4.28
N PRO A 10 -3.39 5.97 3.00
CA PRO A 10 -4.35 4.98 2.51
C PRO A 10 -4.10 3.59 3.13
N ILE A 11 -5.16 2.93 3.60
CA ILE A 11 -5.09 1.59 4.18
C ILE A 11 -4.97 0.51 3.09
N VAL A 12 -4.11 -0.47 3.33
CA VAL A 12 -3.99 -1.67 2.49
C VAL A 12 -5.21 -2.56 2.72
N LYS A 13 -5.95 -2.88 1.65
CA LYS A 13 -7.18 -3.69 1.76
C LYS A 13 -6.93 -5.20 1.80
N THR A 14 -5.83 -5.69 1.20
CA THR A 14 -5.62 -7.12 0.93
C THR A 14 -4.17 -7.55 1.17
N GLY A 15 -3.98 -8.80 1.61
CA GLY A 15 -2.67 -9.44 1.81
C GLY A 15 -2.13 -9.32 3.24
N PRO A 16 -0.85 -9.69 3.49
CA PRO A 16 -0.27 -9.79 4.84
C PRO A 16 -0.27 -8.48 5.66
N ASN A 17 -0.43 -7.34 4.99
CA ASN A 17 -0.50 -6.02 5.63
C ASN A 17 -1.89 -5.40 5.53
N ALA A 18 -2.95 -6.20 5.30
CA ALA A 18 -4.32 -5.69 5.30
C ALA A 18 -4.66 -4.99 6.63
N GLY A 19 -5.36 -3.86 6.55
CA GLY A 19 -5.69 -3.03 7.72
C GLY A 19 -4.58 -2.07 8.17
N LYS A 20 -3.35 -2.21 7.65
CA LYS A 20 -2.23 -1.30 7.93
C LYS A 20 -2.16 -0.16 6.92
N VAL A 21 -1.57 0.95 7.34
CA VAL A 21 -1.32 2.14 6.50
C VAL A 21 -0.24 1.82 5.47
N ARG A 22 -0.49 2.17 4.20
CA ARG A 22 0.48 1.97 3.11
C ARG A 22 1.73 2.78 3.38
N THR A 23 2.90 2.26 3.06
CA THR A 23 4.15 3.00 3.29
C THR A 23 4.33 4.12 2.26
N ARG A 24 4.65 5.33 2.74
CA ARG A 24 5.06 6.48 1.91
C ARG A 24 6.53 6.37 1.54
N ARG A 25 6.91 6.72 0.32
CA ARG A 25 8.32 6.88 -0.02
C ARG A 25 8.84 8.25 0.44
N LYS A 26 10.17 8.40 0.53
CA LYS A 26 10.82 9.66 0.98
C LYS A 26 10.58 10.82 0.00
N ASP A 27 10.43 10.53 -1.29
CA ASP A 27 10.06 11.45 -2.37
C ASP A 27 8.58 11.90 -2.32
N GLY A 28 7.79 11.39 -1.37
CA GLY A 28 6.40 11.79 -1.16
C GLY A 28 5.30 10.87 -1.69
N PRO A 29 5.45 10.08 -2.78
CA PRO A 29 4.36 9.23 -3.26
C PRO A 29 4.22 7.94 -2.42
N TRP A 30 2.99 7.46 -2.32
CA TRP A 30 2.69 6.15 -1.71
C TRP A 30 3.19 5.02 -2.60
N ARG A 31 3.66 3.91 -1.99
CA ARG A 31 4.03 2.73 -2.77
C ARG A 31 2.81 2.19 -3.54
N LYS A 32 2.97 1.92 -4.84
CA LYS A 32 1.94 1.28 -5.67
C LYS A 32 1.57 -0.09 -5.10
N LYS A 33 0.34 -0.53 -5.33
CA LYS A 33 -0.07 -1.90 -5.02
C LYS A 33 0.80 -2.84 -5.86
N ARG A 34 1.22 -3.97 -5.30
CA ARG A 34 2.14 -4.90 -5.98
C ARG A 34 1.55 -5.48 -7.26
N SER A 35 0.23 -5.62 -7.36
CA SER A 35 -0.48 -6.00 -8.60
C SER A 35 -0.38 -4.96 -9.71
N ASP A 36 -0.28 -3.68 -9.36
CA ASP A 36 -0.30 -2.56 -10.31
C ASP A 36 1.13 -2.20 -10.75
N ALA A 37 2.13 -2.87 -10.19
CA ALA A 37 3.53 -2.64 -10.52
C ALA A 37 3.93 -3.25 -11.87
N GLY A 38 3.04 -4.00 -12.54
CA GLY A 38 3.30 -4.66 -13.82
C GLY A 38 4.34 -5.79 -13.75
N VAL A 39 4.88 -6.07 -12.57
CA VAL A 39 5.88 -7.12 -12.34
C VAL A 39 5.19 -8.28 -11.63
N PRO A 40 5.06 -9.46 -12.27
CA PRO A 40 4.50 -10.64 -11.62
C PRO A 40 5.39 -11.07 -10.44
N ARG A 41 4.79 -11.71 -9.44
CA ARG A 41 5.54 -12.32 -8.34
C ARG A 41 6.43 -13.40 -8.97
N LYS A 42 7.75 -13.33 -8.80
CA LYS A 42 8.64 -14.45 -9.14
C LYS A 42 8.20 -15.64 -8.28
N THR A 43 7.68 -16.68 -8.93
CA THR A 43 7.54 -18.02 -8.37
C THR A 43 8.90 -18.67 -8.51
N GLU A 44 9.55 -18.93 -7.39
CA GLU A 44 10.66 -19.88 -7.29
C GLU A 44 10.08 -21.23 -6.90
#